data_AF-D9SSY7-F1
#
_entry.id   AF-D9SSY7-F1
#
_cell.length_a   1.000
_cell.length_b   1.000
_cell.length_c   1.000
_cell.angle_alpha   90.00
_cell.angle_beta   90.00
_cell.angle_gamma   90.00
#
_symmetry.space_group_name_H-M   'P 1'
#
loop_
_entity.id
_entity.type
_entity.pdbx_description
1 polymer ?
#
loop_
_entity_poly.entity_id
_entity_poly.type
_entity_poly.pdbx_seq_one_letter_code
_entity_poly.pdbx_strand_id
1 'polypeptide(L)'
;MDLQVRISIETAEMFEELKNYYQKTMDINFSKSDVLIKVVSDANDNWEQIDWKFVNEKKIKINKYDISEGSLRPKLQVTFDVEEKLDELKDILSQTLKLRSVTLGVCIKHILKFALLEIQLQKDTDIKIKDIIEKNKSKYLTELYSEETQLAIEKFTTDILIELESYELQINKK
;
A
#
# COMPACT_ATOMS: atom_id res chain seq x y z
N MET A 1 20.53 -11.09 7.95
CA MET A 1 20.14 -11.93 9.10
C MET A 1 18.99 -12.84 8.69
N ASP A 2 18.92 -14.06 9.24
CA ASP A 2 17.87 -15.03 8.91
C ASP A 2 16.82 -15.09 10.03
N LEU A 3 15.58 -14.72 9.71
CA LEU A 3 14.45 -14.76 10.63
C LEU A 3 13.52 -15.91 10.25
N GLN A 4 13.23 -16.80 11.20
CA GLN A 4 12.16 -17.78 11.05
C GLN A 4 10.98 -17.42 11.95
N VAL A 5 9.86 -17.02 11.36
CA VAL A 5 8.75 -16.42 12.09
C VAL A 5 7.47 -17.18 11.84
N ARG A 6 6.67 -17.44 12.88
CA ARG A 6 5.30 -17.96 12.71
C ARG A 6 4.35 -16.80 12.40
N ILE A 7 3.59 -16.93 11.33
CA ILE A 7 2.62 -15.93 10.87
C ILE A 7 1.22 -16.53 10.72
N SER A 8 0.19 -15.68 10.69
CA SER A 8 -1.18 -16.12 10.39
C SER A 8 -1.37 -16.33 8.88
N ILE A 9 -2.43 -17.05 8.50
CA ILE A 9 -2.86 -17.19 7.10
C ILE A 9 -3.05 -15.81 6.46
N GLU A 10 -3.77 -14.92 7.14
CA GLU A 10 -3.99 -13.54 6.68
C GLU A 10 -2.67 -12.80 6.41
N THR A 11 -1.64 -13.00 7.24
CA THR A 11 -0.33 -12.38 7.03
C THR A 11 0.39 -12.99 5.82
N ALA A 12 0.22 -14.30 5.58
CA ALA A 12 0.75 -14.95 4.39
C ALA A 12 0.05 -14.46 3.12
N GLU A 13 -1.27 -14.22 3.18
CA GLU A 13 -2.03 -13.60 2.08
C GLU A 13 -1.56 -12.16 1.82
N MET A 14 -1.26 -11.37 2.86
CA MET A 14 -0.67 -10.02 2.68
C MET A 14 0.67 -10.08 1.94
N PHE A 15 1.52 -11.05 2.26
CA PHE A 15 2.79 -11.24 1.54
C PHE A 15 2.56 -11.50 0.06
N GLU A 16 1.62 -12.39 -0.30
CA GLU A 16 1.34 -12.69 -1.71
C GLU A 16 0.70 -11.50 -2.44
N GLU A 17 -0.22 -10.76 -1.79
CA GLU A 17 -0.83 -9.56 -2.35
C GLU A 17 0.23 -8.49 -2.66
N LEU A 18 1.09 -8.16 -1.69
CA LEU A 18 2.16 -7.18 -1.86
C LEU A 18 3.22 -7.65 -2.85
N LYS A 19 3.58 -8.93 -2.84
CA LYS A 19 4.47 -9.51 -3.84
C LYS A 19 3.91 -9.30 -5.24
N ASN A 20 2.65 -9.65 -5.47
CA ASN A 20 2.02 -9.47 -6.79
C ASN A 20 1.97 -8.00 -7.20
N TYR A 21 1.67 -7.10 -6.26
CA TYR A 21 1.69 -5.66 -6.51
C TYR A 21 3.09 -5.17 -6.93
N TYR A 22 4.13 -5.46 -6.14
CA TYR A 22 5.48 -4.99 -6.45
C TYR A 22 6.05 -5.61 -7.71
N GLN A 23 5.81 -6.90 -7.95
CA GLN A 23 6.24 -7.53 -9.21
C GLN A 23 5.59 -6.88 -10.43
N LYS A 24 4.30 -6.55 -10.34
CA LYS A 24 3.59 -5.88 -11.43
C LYS A 24 4.09 -4.46 -11.65
N THR A 25 4.35 -3.72 -10.58
CA THR A 25 4.74 -2.31 -10.66
C THR A 25 6.20 -2.12 -11.06
N MET A 26 7.09 -3.04 -10.68
CA MET A 26 8.53 -2.92 -10.88
C MET A 26 9.09 -3.85 -11.96
N ASP A 27 8.27 -4.75 -12.53
CA ASP A 27 8.66 -5.73 -13.55
C ASP A 27 9.88 -6.60 -13.17
N ILE A 28 9.99 -6.91 -11.88
CA ILE A 28 11.02 -7.79 -11.31
C ILE A 28 10.38 -8.82 -10.39
N ASN A 29 11.03 -9.97 -10.18
CA ASN A 29 10.57 -10.98 -9.24
C ASN A 29 10.84 -10.55 -7.79
N PHE A 30 9.88 -10.78 -6.90
CA PHE A 30 10.00 -10.49 -5.47
C PHE A 30 9.89 -11.78 -4.64
N SER A 31 10.84 -11.98 -3.72
CA SER A 31 10.69 -12.94 -2.63
C SER A 31 9.96 -12.30 -1.44
N LYS A 32 9.55 -13.12 -0.44
CA LYS A 32 8.96 -12.60 0.81
C LYS A 32 9.94 -11.73 1.60
N SER A 33 11.23 -12.03 1.51
CA SER A 33 12.31 -11.21 2.06
C SER A 33 12.31 -9.82 1.41
N ASP A 34 12.27 -9.77 0.08
CA ASP A 34 12.28 -8.52 -0.68
C ASP A 34 11.05 -7.67 -0.37
N VAL A 35 9.87 -8.32 -0.24
CA VAL A 35 8.63 -7.65 0.18
C VAL A 35 8.81 -7.01 1.55
N LEU A 36 9.32 -7.74 2.54
CA LEU A 36 9.49 -7.21 3.90
C LEU A 36 10.49 -6.05 3.94
N ILE A 37 11.62 -6.20 3.25
CA ILE A 37 12.63 -5.13 3.14
C ILE A 37 12.01 -3.90 2.50
N LYS A 38 11.28 -4.08 1.40
CA LYS A 38 10.65 -2.97 0.66
C LYS A 38 9.62 -2.23 1.51
N VAL A 39 8.70 -2.94 2.18
CA VAL A 39 7.67 -2.26 3.00
C VAL A 39 8.27 -1.48 4.17
N VAL A 40 9.33 -2.00 4.79
CA VAL A 40 10.01 -1.28 5.89
C VAL A 40 10.76 -0.08 5.33
N SER A 41 11.45 -0.24 4.20
CA SER A 41 12.14 0.86 3.53
C SER A 41 11.18 1.98 3.12
N ASP A 42 10.03 1.64 2.54
CA ASP A 42 9.02 2.61 2.08
C ASP A 42 8.38 3.35 3.26
N ALA A 43 8.26 2.69 4.41
CA ALA A 43 7.74 3.28 5.63
C ALA A 43 8.77 4.15 6.37
N ASN A 44 10.06 4.00 6.07
CA ASN A 44 11.14 4.55 6.90
C ASN A 44 11.08 6.08 7.03
N ASP A 45 10.83 6.79 5.93
CA ASP A 45 10.83 8.26 5.91
C ASP A 45 9.66 8.86 6.70
N ASN A 46 8.57 8.10 6.88
CA ASN A 46 7.37 8.53 7.58
C ASN A 46 7.13 7.75 8.88
N TRP A 47 8.11 6.98 9.35
CA TRP A 47 7.93 5.97 10.39
C TRP A 47 7.28 6.51 11.67
N GLU A 48 7.74 7.68 12.13
CA GLU A 48 7.23 8.36 13.33
C GLU A 48 5.82 8.95 13.15
N GLN A 49 5.39 9.15 11.90
CA GLN A 49 4.08 9.72 11.55
C GLN A 49 3.01 8.64 11.37
N ILE A 50 3.38 7.36 11.35
CA ILE A 50 2.42 6.26 11.14
C ILE A 50 1.50 6.14 12.36
N ASP A 51 0.20 6.32 12.13
CA ASP A 51 -0.83 6.02 13.13
C ASP A 51 -1.06 4.50 13.22
N TRP A 52 -0.26 3.83 14.04
CA TRP A 52 -0.36 2.40 14.27
C TRP A 52 -1.70 1.95 14.88
N LYS A 53 -2.42 2.86 15.57
CA LYS A 53 -3.76 2.58 16.06
C LYS A 53 -4.75 2.52 14.90
N PHE A 54 -4.69 3.49 14.00
CA PHE A 54 -5.46 3.45 12.75
C PHE A 54 -5.15 2.20 11.93
N VAL A 55 -3.86 1.88 11.75
CA VAL A 55 -3.44 0.65 11.04
C VAL A 55 -4.05 -0.58 11.69
N ASN A 56 -4.06 -0.69 13.02
CA ASN A 56 -4.69 -1.81 13.72
C ASN A 56 -6.21 -1.89 13.50
N GLU A 57 -6.92 -0.78 13.62
CA GLU A 57 -8.39 -0.74 13.57
C GLU A 57 -8.97 -0.86 12.15
N LYS A 58 -8.27 -0.30 11.15
CA LYS A 58 -8.77 -0.26 9.77
C LYS A 58 -8.79 -1.66 9.16
N LYS A 59 -9.88 -2.02 8.47
CA LYS A 59 -9.95 -3.26 7.70
C LYS A 59 -9.28 -3.08 6.35
N ILE A 60 -8.50 -4.06 5.93
CA ILE A 60 -7.94 -4.14 4.58
C ILE A 60 -8.72 -5.16 3.75
N LYS A 61 -8.81 -4.92 2.45
CA LYS A 61 -9.29 -5.92 1.49
C LYS A 61 -8.09 -6.68 0.96
N ILE A 62 -8.12 -8.01 1.00
CA ILE A 62 -7.03 -8.87 0.51
C ILE A 62 -7.68 -9.96 -0.32
N ASN A 63 -7.06 -10.34 -1.43
CA ASN A 63 -7.49 -11.52 -2.16
C ASN A 63 -7.16 -12.77 -1.34
N LYS A 64 -7.97 -13.82 -1.53
CA LYS A 64 -7.66 -15.12 -0.96
C LYS A 64 -6.64 -15.82 -1.82
N TYR A 65 -5.62 -16.38 -1.18
CA TYR A 65 -4.58 -17.15 -1.84
C TYR A 65 -4.56 -18.59 -1.32
N ASP A 66 -4.12 -19.52 -2.16
CA ASP A 66 -3.89 -20.90 -1.72
C ASP A 66 -2.57 -20.95 -0.91
N ILE A 67 -2.69 -20.83 0.42
CA ILE A 67 -1.55 -20.78 1.33
C ILE A 67 -1.26 -22.18 1.87
N SER A 68 -0.10 -22.73 1.49
CA SER A 68 0.40 -23.98 2.06
C SER A 68 0.80 -23.82 3.54
N GLU A 69 0.69 -24.89 4.34
CA GLU A 69 1.06 -24.85 5.76
C GLU A 69 2.52 -24.41 6.00
N GLY A 70 3.43 -24.77 5.09
CA GLY A 70 4.84 -24.36 5.14
C GLY A 70 5.03 -22.84 5.01
N SER A 71 4.10 -22.16 4.35
CA SER A 71 4.12 -20.70 4.17
C SER A 71 3.78 -19.92 5.44
N LEU A 72 3.28 -20.60 6.49
CA LEU A 72 3.01 -20.00 7.80
C LEU A 72 4.27 -19.86 8.67
N ARG A 73 5.42 -20.33 8.18
CA ARG A 73 6.74 -20.21 8.82
C ARG A 73 7.81 -19.75 7.83
N PRO A 74 7.64 -18.57 7.19
CA PRO A 74 8.61 -18.10 6.23
C PRO A 74 10.00 -17.95 6.88
N LYS A 75 11.02 -18.28 6.08
CA LYS A 75 12.40 -17.90 6.36
C LYS A 75 12.66 -16.59 5.61
N LEU A 76 12.89 -15.51 6.36
CA LEU A 76 13.04 -14.16 5.85
C LEU A 76 14.48 -13.73 6.03
N GLN A 77 15.11 -13.31 4.94
CA GLN A 77 16.46 -12.78 4.95
C GLN A 77 16.34 -11.26 4.97
N VAL A 78 16.72 -10.62 6.07
CA VAL A 78 16.57 -9.18 6.24
C VAL A 78 17.92 -8.50 6.50
N THR A 79 17.99 -7.21 6.22
CA THR A 79 19.12 -6.37 6.62
C THR A 79 19.06 -6.07 8.12
N PHE A 80 20.16 -5.58 8.67
CA PHE A 80 20.23 -5.16 10.08
C PHE A 80 19.22 -4.04 10.38
N ASP A 81 19.16 -3.03 9.51
CA ASP A 81 18.25 -1.88 9.67
C ASP A 81 16.76 -2.32 9.71
N VAL A 82 16.40 -3.32 8.90
CA VAL A 82 15.03 -3.86 8.89
C VAL A 82 14.72 -4.59 10.20
N GLU A 83 15.70 -5.27 10.78
CA GLU A 83 15.53 -5.93 12.08
C GLU A 83 15.38 -4.92 13.21
N GLU A 84 16.22 -3.89 13.26
CA GLU A 84 16.08 -2.80 14.24
C GLU A 84 14.71 -2.12 14.15
N LYS A 85 14.21 -1.87 12.93
CA LYS A 85 12.87 -1.32 12.74
C LYS A 85 11.75 -2.25 13.20
N LEU A 86 11.92 -3.57 13.05
CA LEU A 86 10.93 -4.53 13.56
C LEU A 86 10.95 -4.62 15.08
N ASP A 87 12.12 -4.48 15.72
CA ASP A 87 12.23 -4.38 17.17
C ASP A 87 11.64 -3.07 17.71
N GLU A 88 11.88 -1.94 17.02
CA GLU A 88 11.23 -0.67 17.33
C GLU A 88 9.70 -0.80 17.22
N LEU A 89 9.20 -1.42 16.15
CA LEU A 89 7.77 -1.66 15.93
C LEU A 89 7.16 -2.53 17.04
N LYS A 90 7.93 -3.47 17.58
CA LYS A 90 7.48 -4.34 18.67
C LYS A 90 7.17 -3.53 19.92
N ASP A 91 8.02 -2.56 20.26
CA ASP A 91 7.79 -1.67 21.40
C ASP A 91 6.58 -0.76 21.15
N ILE A 92 6.50 -0.15 19.96
CA ILE A 92 5.37 0.71 19.56
C ILE A 92 4.04 -0.03 19.63
N LEU A 93 3.97 -1.24 19.06
CA LEU A 93 2.74 -2.04 19.04
C LEU A 93 2.36 -2.57 20.41
N SER A 94 3.34 -2.93 21.26
CA SER A 94 3.05 -3.36 22.64
C SER A 94 2.30 -2.26 23.41
N GLN A 95 2.73 -1.01 23.25
CA GLN A 95 2.09 0.15 23.87
C GLN A 95 0.74 0.46 23.22
N THR A 96 0.69 0.48 21.89
CA THR A 96 -0.54 0.77 21.11
C THR A 96 -1.66 -0.21 21.42
N LEU A 97 -1.34 -1.50 21.52
CA LEU A 97 -2.31 -2.57 21.79
C LEU A 97 -2.54 -2.82 23.30
N LYS A 98 -1.83 -2.10 24.17
CA LYS A 98 -1.84 -2.28 25.64
C LYS A 98 -1.52 -3.72 26.06
N LEU A 99 -0.53 -4.31 25.42
CA LEU A 99 -0.04 -5.67 25.67
C LEU A 99 1.35 -5.62 26.30
N ARG A 100 1.68 -6.63 27.11
CA ARG A 100 3.03 -6.75 27.72
C ARG A 100 4.14 -6.90 26.68
N SER A 101 3.84 -7.57 25.58
CA SER A 101 4.78 -7.83 24.49
C SER A 101 4.01 -8.27 23.25
N VAL A 102 4.55 -8.00 22.07
CA VAL A 102 4.04 -8.55 20.80
C VAL A 102 5.08 -9.45 20.15
N THR A 103 4.62 -10.38 19.31
CA THR A 103 5.53 -11.28 18.58
C THR A 103 6.01 -10.60 17.30
N LEU A 104 7.12 -11.08 16.76
CA LEU A 104 7.64 -10.61 15.47
C LEU A 104 6.62 -10.81 14.33
N GLY A 105 5.85 -11.91 14.37
CA GLY A 105 4.76 -12.14 13.41
C GLY A 105 3.65 -11.08 13.47
N VAL A 106 3.37 -10.52 14.65
CA VAL A 106 2.43 -9.39 14.80
C VAL A 106 3.03 -8.11 14.21
N CYS A 107 4.32 -7.86 14.40
CA CYS A 107 5.01 -6.71 13.82
C CYS A 107 4.99 -6.77 12.29
N ILE A 108 5.37 -7.91 11.73
CA ILE A 108 5.32 -8.18 10.28
C ILE A 108 3.89 -7.99 9.75
N LYS A 109 2.87 -8.52 10.43
CA LYS A 109 1.47 -8.30 10.05
C LYS A 109 1.12 -6.80 9.94
N HIS A 110 1.53 -5.99 10.92
CA HIS A 110 1.15 -4.58 10.94
C HIS A 110 1.87 -3.75 9.89
N ILE A 111 3.16 -3.99 9.64
CA ILE A 111 3.89 -3.27 8.59
C ILE A 111 3.38 -3.63 7.18
N LEU A 112 3.08 -4.91 6.93
CA LEU A 112 2.46 -5.32 5.66
C LEU A 112 1.06 -4.73 5.50
N LYS A 113 0.28 -4.70 6.58
CA LYS A 113 -1.05 -4.08 6.59
C LYS A 113 -0.97 -2.57 6.31
N PHE A 114 0.00 -1.87 6.89
CA PHE A 114 0.26 -0.46 6.61
C PHE A 114 0.52 -0.25 5.11
N ALA A 115 1.45 -1.00 4.51
CA ALA A 115 1.74 -0.88 3.08
C ALA A 115 0.50 -1.14 2.20
N LEU A 116 -0.32 -2.14 2.53
CA LEU A 116 -1.57 -2.40 1.82
C LEU A 116 -2.60 -1.29 1.98
N LEU A 117 -2.67 -0.66 3.16
CA LEU A 117 -3.55 0.49 3.38
C LEU A 117 -3.13 1.68 2.53
N GLU A 118 -1.84 1.99 2.46
CA GLU A 118 -1.32 3.06 1.61
C GLU A 118 -1.72 2.86 0.15
N ILE A 119 -1.50 1.66 -0.39
CA ILE A 119 -1.87 1.31 -1.77
C ILE A 119 -3.39 1.43 -1.99
N GLN A 120 -4.20 1.01 -1.01
CA GLN A 120 -5.67 1.05 -1.14
C GLN A 120 -6.21 2.47 -1.02
N LEU A 121 -5.64 3.29 -0.13
CA LEU A 121 -6.05 4.67 0.06
C LEU A 121 -5.63 5.56 -1.11
N GLN A 122 -4.46 5.31 -1.70
CA GLN A 122 -4.04 5.96 -2.95
C GLN A 122 -5.04 5.66 -4.07
N LYS A 123 -5.34 4.37 -4.33
CA LYS A 123 -6.35 3.99 -5.33
C LYS A 123 -7.72 4.62 -5.06
N ASP A 124 -8.18 4.65 -3.81
CA ASP A 124 -9.44 5.31 -3.46
C ASP A 124 -9.40 6.83 -3.70
N THR A 125 -8.23 7.46 -3.63
CA THR A 125 -8.04 8.90 -3.89
C THR A 125 -8.00 9.19 -5.39
N ASP A 126 -7.27 8.39 -6.17
CA ASP A 126 -7.19 8.52 -7.63
C ASP A 126 -8.58 8.34 -8.26
N ILE A 127 -9.32 7.33 -7.77
CA ILE A 127 -10.72 7.09 -8.16
C ILE A 127 -11.57 8.31 -7.80
N LYS A 128 -11.42 8.90 -6.61
CA LYS A 128 -12.18 10.11 -6.22
C LYS A 128 -11.88 11.33 -7.09
N ILE A 129 -10.62 11.59 -7.44
CA ILE A 129 -10.26 12.76 -8.26
C ILE A 129 -10.81 12.57 -9.67
N LYS A 130 -10.60 11.39 -10.28
CA LYS A 130 -11.15 11.07 -11.59
C LYS A 130 -12.67 11.15 -11.60
N ASP A 131 -13.34 10.59 -10.59
CA ASP A 131 -14.80 10.63 -10.47
C ASP A 131 -15.33 12.07 -10.31
N ILE A 132 -14.62 12.93 -9.57
CA ILE A 132 -14.96 14.36 -9.46
C ILE A 132 -14.83 15.05 -10.82
N ILE A 133 -13.75 14.79 -11.55
CA ILE A 133 -13.50 15.39 -12.85
C ILE A 133 -14.55 14.94 -13.87
N GLU A 134 -14.83 13.64 -13.97
CA GLU A 134 -15.85 13.08 -14.87
C GLU A 134 -17.26 13.54 -14.52
N LYS A 135 -17.59 13.64 -13.23
CA LYS A 135 -18.87 14.23 -12.78
C LYS A 135 -19.01 15.68 -13.21
N ASN A 136 -17.95 16.48 -13.11
CA ASN A 136 -17.99 17.87 -13.55
C ASN A 136 -18.06 17.95 -15.08
N LYS A 137 -17.28 17.15 -15.82
CA LYS A 137 -17.37 17.04 -17.29
C LYS A 137 -18.80 16.78 -17.74
N SER A 138 -19.45 15.78 -17.15
CA SER A 138 -20.84 15.39 -17.47
C SER A 138 -21.86 16.48 -17.17
N LYS A 139 -21.61 17.37 -16.20
CA LYS A 139 -22.47 18.52 -15.91
C LYS A 139 -22.43 19.58 -17.02
N TYR A 140 -21.29 19.72 -17.69
CA TYR A 140 -21.09 20.72 -18.74
C TYR A 140 -21.26 20.16 -20.16
N LEU A 141 -21.18 18.85 -20.35
CA LEU A 141 -21.61 18.17 -21.59
C LEU A 141 -23.13 18.06 -21.63
N THR A 142 -23.77 19.11 -22.12
CA THR A 142 -25.22 19.11 -22.40
C THR A 142 -25.44 19.32 -23.88
N GLU A 143 -26.51 18.73 -24.45
CA GLU A 143 -26.91 18.91 -25.85
C GLU A 143 -27.20 20.37 -26.24
N LEU A 144 -27.29 21.26 -25.25
CA LEU A 144 -27.50 22.70 -25.44
C LEU A 144 -26.23 23.43 -25.91
N TYR A 145 -25.04 22.86 -25.74
CA TYR A 145 -23.79 23.45 -26.21
C TYR A 145 -23.38 22.93 -27.58
N SER A 146 -22.72 23.77 -28.39
CA SER A 146 -22.19 23.40 -29.71
C SER A 146 -21.19 22.24 -29.62
N GLU A 147 -21.08 21.46 -30.71
CA GLU A 147 -20.11 20.36 -30.81
C GLU A 147 -18.67 20.83 -30.54
N GLU A 148 -18.28 22.01 -31.02
CA GLU A 148 -16.96 22.60 -30.75
C GLU A 148 -16.73 22.86 -29.25
N THR A 149 -17.76 23.33 -28.54
CA THR A 149 -17.69 23.55 -27.09
C THR A 149 -17.60 22.23 -26.32
N GLN A 150 -18.34 21.22 -26.76
CA GLN A 150 -18.27 19.89 -26.17
C GLN A 150 -16.88 19.28 -26.35
N LEU A 151 -16.31 19.35 -27.57
CA LEU A 151 -14.94 18.93 -27.87
C LEU A 151 -13.89 19.67 -27.02
N ALA A 152 -14.05 20.98 -26.82
CA ALA A 152 -13.15 21.76 -25.97
C ALA A 152 -13.20 21.30 -24.50
N ILE A 153 -14.40 21.00 -23.98
CA ILE A 153 -14.58 20.47 -22.62
C ILE A 153 -13.95 19.08 -22.50
N GLU A 154 -14.14 18.20 -23.48
CA GLU A 154 -13.52 16.87 -23.49
C GLU A 154 -12.00 16.97 -23.45
N LYS A 155 -11.44 17.77 -24.36
CA LYS A 155 -9.99 17.94 -24.47
C LYS A 155 -9.38 18.52 -23.20
N PHE A 156 -10.00 19.58 -22.66
CA PHE A 156 -9.58 20.17 -21.38
C PHE A 156 -9.61 19.15 -20.24
N THR A 157 -10.65 18.34 -20.15
CA THR A 157 -10.77 17.32 -19.09
C THR A 157 -9.69 16.26 -19.23
N THR A 158 -9.42 15.81 -20.45
CA THR A 158 -8.34 14.85 -20.74
C THR A 158 -6.97 15.43 -20.42
N ASP A 159 -6.70 16.68 -20.80
CA ASP A 159 -5.43 17.34 -20.53
C ASP A 159 -5.16 17.45 -19.02
N ILE A 160 -6.17 17.83 -18.23
CA ILE A 160 -6.06 17.87 -16.76
C ILE A 160 -5.75 16.48 -16.19
N LEU A 161 -6.43 15.43 -16.64
CA LEU A 161 -6.18 14.07 -16.14
C LEU A 161 -4.75 13.62 -16.44
N ILE A 162 -4.25 13.89 -17.65
CA ILE A 162 -2.87 13.56 -18.05
C ILE A 162 -1.86 14.34 -17.20
N GLU A 163 -2.11 15.64 -16.97
CA GLU A 163 -1.20 16.48 -16.18
C GLU A 163 -1.14 16.02 -14.72
N LEU A 164 -2.28 15.64 -14.12
CA LEU A 164 -2.35 15.08 -12.78
C LEU A 164 -1.61 13.73 -12.68
N GLU A 165 -1.83 12.81 -13.63
CA GLU A 165 -1.09 11.54 -13.69
C GLU A 165 0.43 11.79 -13.79
N SER A 166 0.84 12.77 -14.60
CA SER A 166 2.25 13.13 -14.75
C SER A 166 2.86 13.72 -13.47
N TYR A 167 2.08 14.48 -12.71
CA TYR A 167 2.52 15.10 -11.46
C TYR A 167 2.67 14.08 -10.34
N GLU A 168 1.76 13.11 -10.23
CA GLU A 168 1.90 11.98 -9.32
C GLU A 168 3.16 11.17 -9.59
N LEU A 169 3.48 10.91 -10.87
CA LEU A 169 4.73 10.24 -11.26
C LEU A 169 5.99 11.02 -10.89
N GLN A 170 5.90 12.36 -10.78
CA GLN A 170 7.03 13.20 -10.34
C GLN A 170 7.19 13.23 -8.82
N ILE A 171 6.09 13.22 -8.08
CA ILE A 171 6.10 13.15 -6.61
C ILE A 171 6.68 11.81 -6.15
N ASN A 172 6.26 10.69 -6.76
CA ASN A 172 6.71 9.34 -6.39
C ASN A 172 8.17 9.02 -6.78
N LYS A 173 8.88 9.96 -7.42
CA LYS A 173 10.30 9.84 -7.79
C LYS A 173 11.25 10.64 -6.90
N LYS A 174 10.73 11.45 -5.98
CA LYS A 174 11.51 12.20 -4.99
C LYS A 174 11.53 11.45 -3.66
#